data_AF-A0A9E6MRX8-F1
#
_entry.id   AF-A0A9E6MRX8-F1
#
_cell.length_a   1.000
_cell.length_b   1.000
_cell.length_c   1.000
_cell.angle_alpha   90.00
_cell.angle_beta   90.00
_cell.angle_gamma   90.00
#
_symmetry.space_group_name_H-M   'P 1'
#
loop_
_entity.id
_entity.type
_entity.pdbx_description
1 polymer ?
#
loop_
_entity_poly.entity_id
_entity_poly.type
_entity_poly.pdbx_seq_one_letter_code
_entity_poly.pdbx_strand_id
1 'polypeptide(L)'
;MNADPFRKLAELTEEALITCKAELSMLPDGNLICWHDKNGRPHYYQAYCDLDGTYRRKGIGKKPAVLQAMARKGYLEAAQDILEGNLAAITQAQAAYVPCDTEHINARLGKAFAGLPTDQLENTQVALVFLGINEDLQRRLVQHEQWAREPYERSQRYPENLTLRASNGTMMRSKSELLIAERLARFQVPYRYEQVIMVGGCEMAPDFTFQDRNGDEFYLEFCGMMDDPGYVEGFKSRRQIYENAGICAWNRMIYLFATGNEIDLEDIDEVIQKKIMPRL
;
A
#
# COMPACT_ATOMS: atom_id res chain seq x y z
N MET A 1 8.03 2.55 14.40
CA MET A 1 6.86 3.36 13.98
C MET A 1 5.93 2.46 13.19
N ASN A 2 4.81 2.05 13.80
CA ASN A 2 3.68 1.53 13.05
C ASN A 2 3.04 2.72 12.36
N ALA A 3 2.94 2.68 11.02
CA ALA A 3 2.16 3.66 10.29
C ALA A 3 0.73 3.64 10.86
N ASP A 4 0.13 4.81 11.04
CA ASP A 4 -1.26 4.93 11.45
C ASP A 4 -2.14 4.11 10.48
N PRO A 5 -2.78 3.02 10.93
CA PRO A 5 -3.49 2.10 10.04
C PRO A 5 -4.71 2.76 9.37
N PHE A 6 -5.13 3.93 9.85
CA PHE A 6 -6.25 4.68 9.31
C PHE A 6 -5.82 5.76 8.31
N ARG A 7 -4.54 6.13 8.27
CA ARG A 7 -4.03 7.26 7.48
C ARG A 7 -4.47 7.19 6.03
N LYS A 8 -4.20 6.07 5.35
CA LYS A 8 -4.53 5.93 3.92
C LYS A 8 -6.03 6.01 3.66
N LEU A 9 -6.83 5.40 4.55
CA LEU A 9 -8.27 5.46 4.46
C LEU A 9 -8.79 6.89 4.67
N ALA A 10 -8.21 7.65 5.60
CA ALA A 10 -8.52 9.06 5.82
C ALA A 10 -8.22 9.89 4.58
N GLU A 11 -7.00 9.80 4.03
CA GLU A 11 -6.57 10.52 2.83
C GLU A 11 -7.52 10.28 1.64
N LEU A 12 -7.85 9.01 1.36
CA LEU A 12 -8.77 8.66 0.27
C LEU A 12 -10.20 9.16 0.52
N THR A 13 -10.66 9.15 1.77
CA THR A 13 -11.98 9.65 2.14
C THR A 13 -12.06 11.17 1.97
N GLU A 14 -11.00 11.89 2.37
CA GLU A 14 -10.87 13.34 2.17
C GLU A 14 -10.83 13.72 0.69
N GLU A 15 -10.02 13.03 -0.12
CA GLU A 15 -9.92 13.26 -1.57
C GLU A 15 -11.27 13.01 -2.26
N ALA A 16 -11.97 11.93 -1.89
CA ALA A 16 -13.31 11.64 -2.40
C ALA A 16 -14.31 12.75 -2.00
N LEU A 17 -14.23 13.25 -0.77
CA LEU A 17 -15.10 14.32 -0.28
C LEU A 17 -14.84 15.65 -1.00
N ILE A 18 -13.57 16.02 -1.21
CA ILE A 18 -13.17 17.20 -1.98
C ILE A 18 -13.72 17.10 -3.40
N THR A 19 -13.51 15.95 -4.06
CA THR A 19 -14.01 15.70 -5.42
C THR A 19 -15.53 15.80 -5.49
N CYS A 20 -16.24 15.20 -4.52
CA CYS A 20 -17.70 15.26 -4.42
C CYS A 20 -18.21 16.69 -4.26
N LYS A 21 -17.61 17.47 -3.35
CA LYS A 21 -17.97 18.87 -3.09
C LYS A 21 -17.70 19.78 -4.29
N ALA A 22 -16.59 19.56 -4.99
CA ALA A 22 -16.27 20.28 -6.22
C ALA A 22 -17.34 20.07 -7.29
N GLU A 23 -17.76 18.82 -7.53
CA GLU A 23 -18.83 18.54 -8.49
C GLU A 23 -20.18 19.13 -8.04
N LEU A 24 -20.55 18.98 -6.76
CA LEU A 24 -21.79 19.54 -6.21
C LEU A 24 -21.92 21.05 -6.42
N SER A 25 -20.82 21.80 -6.27
CA SER A 25 -20.79 23.25 -6.47
C SER A 25 -21.12 23.70 -7.90
N MET A 26 -21.01 22.80 -8.87
CA MET A 26 -21.33 23.08 -10.28
C MET A 26 -22.76 22.70 -10.65
N LEU A 27 -23.51 22.03 -9.76
CA LEU A 27 -24.85 21.53 -10.04
C LEU A 27 -25.94 22.56 -9.72
N PRO A 28 -27.12 22.47 -10.37
CA PRO A 28 -28.20 23.43 -10.16
C PRO A 28 -28.74 23.48 -8.72
N ASP A 29 -29.22 24.64 -8.30
CA ASP A 29 -29.86 24.81 -6.99
C ASP A 29 -31.16 24.03 -6.84
N GLY A 30 -31.53 23.79 -5.57
CA GLY A 30 -32.75 23.06 -5.20
C GLY A 30 -32.60 21.54 -5.19
N ASN A 31 -33.72 20.86 -4.99
CA ASN A 31 -33.80 19.41 -4.76
C ASN A 31 -34.72 18.72 -5.77
N LEU A 32 -34.43 17.46 -6.07
CA LEU A 32 -35.30 16.62 -6.88
C LEU A 32 -36.47 16.11 -6.04
N ILE A 33 -37.70 16.33 -6.51
CA ILE A 33 -38.92 15.78 -5.91
C ILE A 33 -39.65 14.95 -6.94
N CYS A 34 -40.13 13.77 -6.53
CA CYS A 34 -40.97 12.89 -7.33
C CYS A 34 -42.37 12.77 -6.70
N TRP A 35 -43.40 12.93 -7.51
CA TRP A 35 -44.79 12.67 -7.14
C TRP A 35 -45.39 11.62 -8.09
N HIS A 36 -46.24 10.73 -7.58
CA HIS A 36 -46.90 9.70 -8.38
C HIS A 36 -48.37 10.07 -8.60
N ASP A 37 -48.84 9.96 -9.85
CA ASP A 37 -50.24 10.18 -10.17
C ASP A 37 -51.15 9.02 -9.73
N LYS A 38 -52.46 9.19 -9.89
CA LYS A 38 -53.47 8.15 -9.60
C LYS A 38 -53.27 6.84 -10.37
N ASN A 39 -52.47 6.86 -11.44
CA ASN A 39 -52.12 5.70 -12.25
C ASN A 39 -50.70 5.18 -11.96
N GLY A 40 -50.01 5.72 -10.94
CA GLY A 40 -48.65 5.34 -10.56
C GLY A 40 -47.55 5.93 -11.45
N ARG A 41 -47.83 6.91 -12.31
CA ARG A 41 -46.81 7.53 -13.18
C ARG A 41 -46.01 8.59 -12.40
N PRO A 42 -44.66 8.58 -12.49
CA PRO A 42 -43.84 9.55 -11.78
C PRO A 42 -43.82 10.91 -12.51
N HIS A 43 -43.90 11.97 -11.73
CA HIS A 43 -43.74 13.36 -12.14
C HIS A 43 -42.60 14.00 -11.34
N TYR A 44 -41.58 14.46 -12.07
CA TYR A 44 -40.38 15.04 -11.48
C TYR A 44 -40.41 16.57 -11.45
N TYR A 45 -40.01 17.12 -10.31
CA TYR A 45 -39.94 18.55 -10.05
C TYR A 45 -38.58 18.93 -9.46
N GLN A 46 -38.10 20.11 -9.82
CA GLN A 46 -37.04 20.82 -9.10
C GLN A 46 -37.70 21.73 -8.07
N ALA A 47 -37.35 21.57 -6.80
CA ALA A 47 -37.85 22.39 -5.69
C ALA A 47 -36.75 23.30 -5.15
N TYR A 48 -37.01 24.59 -5.03
CA TYR A 48 -36.01 25.59 -4.62
C TYR A 48 -36.69 26.76 -3.91
N CYS A 49 -35.92 27.56 -3.17
CA CYS A 49 -36.38 28.83 -2.62
C CYS A 49 -35.89 29.97 -3.51
N ASP A 50 -36.76 30.92 -3.80
CA ASP A 50 -36.37 32.19 -4.43
C ASP A 50 -35.55 33.05 -3.45
N LEU A 51 -34.97 34.14 -3.95
CA LEU A 51 -34.19 35.10 -3.15
C LEU A 51 -34.99 35.74 -1.99
N ASP A 52 -36.32 35.76 -2.10
CA ASP A 52 -37.25 36.23 -1.06
C ASP A 52 -37.62 35.15 -0.02
N GLY A 53 -37.07 33.93 -0.16
CA GLY A 53 -37.37 32.79 0.69
C GLY A 53 -38.63 32.01 0.29
N THR A 54 -39.34 32.40 -0.78
CA THR A 54 -40.55 31.70 -1.22
C THR A 54 -40.22 30.34 -1.83
N TYR A 55 -40.80 29.28 -1.29
CA TYR A 55 -40.68 27.93 -1.84
C TYR A 55 -41.40 27.80 -3.20
N ARG A 56 -40.68 27.33 -4.22
CA ARG A 56 -41.21 27.04 -5.56
C ARG A 56 -40.86 25.64 -6.02
N ARG A 57 -41.69 25.14 -6.95
CA ARG A 57 -41.44 23.88 -7.66
C ARG A 57 -41.65 24.05 -9.16
N LYS A 58 -40.74 23.50 -9.95
CA LYS A 58 -40.75 23.56 -11.41
C LYS A 58 -40.75 22.15 -12.00
N GLY A 59 -41.71 21.85 -12.86
CA GLY A 59 -41.78 20.55 -13.54
C GLY A 59 -40.60 20.36 -14.49
N ILE A 60 -39.85 19.27 -14.30
CA ILE A 60 -38.64 18.95 -15.09
C ILE A 60 -38.72 17.59 -15.81
N GLY A 61 -39.82 16.86 -15.68
CA GLY A 61 -39.97 15.53 -16.29
C GLY A 61 -39.82 15.47 -17.82
N LYS A 62 -39.96 16.59 -18.55
CA LYS A 62 -39.70 16.68 -20.01
C LYS A 62 -38.33 17.28 -20.36
N LYS A 63 -37.46 17.49 -19.38
CA LYS A 63 -36.13 18.12 -19.51
C LYS A 63 -35.06 17.14 -19.04
N PRO A 64 -34.63 16.18 -19.88
CA PRO A 64 -33.79 15.06 -19.46
C PRO A 64 -32.46 15.51 -18.85
N ALA A 65 -31.79 16.52 -19.43
CA ALA A 65 -30.55 17.05 -18.89
C ALA A 65 -30.71 17.65 -17.48
N VAL A 66 -31.80 18.40 -17.23
CA VAL A 66 -32.07 18.98 -15.91
C VAL A 66 -32.43 17.89 -14.91
N LEU A 67 -33.26 16.91 -15.31
CA LEU A 67 -33.59 15.77 -14.46
C LEU A 67 -32.34 14.97 -14.06
N GLN A 68 -31.45 14.70 -15.00
CA GLN A 68 -30.19 14.00 -14.73
C GLN A 68 -29.29 14.80 -13.78
N ALA A 69 -29.15 16.11 -13.97
CA ALA A 69 -28.37 16.97 -13.08
C ALA A 69 -28.94 16.99 -11.65
N MET A 70 -30.26 17.07 -11.50
CA MET A 70 -30.92 17.04 -10.19
C MET A 70 -30.80 15.67 -9.50
N ALA A 71 -30.89 14.58 -10.27
CA ALA A 71 -30.65 13.23 -9.75
C ALA A 71 -29.20 13.03 -9.33
N ARG A 72 -28.24 13.52 -10.12
CA ARG A 72 -26.81 13.50 -9.80
C ARG A 72 -26.53 14.28 -8.52
N LYS A 73 -27.15 15.45 -8.35
CA LYS A 73 -27.05 16.26 -7.13
C LYS A 73 -27.50 15.48 -5.90
N GLY A 74 -28.72 14.94 -5.89
CA GLY A 74 -29.21 14.18 -4.74
C GLY A 74 -28.36 12.95 -4.42
N TYR A 75 -27.79 12.29 -5.44
CA TYR A 75 -26.83 11.21 -5.24
C TYR A 75 -25.54 11.69 -4.55
N LEU A 76 -24.97 12.80 -5.02
CA LEU A 76 -23.74 13.36 -4.46
C LEU A 76 -23.95 13.97 -3.07
N GLU A 77 -25.11 14.56 -2.77
CA GLU A 77 -25.45 15.02 -1.41
C GLU A 77 -25.49 13.84 -0.44
N ALA A 78 -26.14 12.74 -0.82
CA ALA A 78 -26.13 11.52 0.00
C ALA A 78 -24.71 10.92 0.14
N ALA A 79 -23.90 10.98 -0.91
CA ALA A 79 -22.50 10.53 -0.85
C ALA A 79 -21.67 11.43 0.08
N GLN A 80 -21.84 12.75 0.02
CA GLN A 80 -21.19 13.71 0.91
C GLN A 80 -21.50 13.40 2.37
N ASP A 81 -22.78 13.22 2.72
CA ASP A 81 -23.19 12.91 4.10
C ASP A 81 -22.52 11.63 4.63
N ILE A 82 -22.45 10.59 3.79
CA ILE A 82 -21.77 9.32 4.14
C ILE A 82 -20.27 9.54 4.33
N LEU A 83 -19.63 10.27 3.41
CA LEU A 83 -18.19 10.53 3.46
C LEU A 83 -17.81 11.37 4.69
N GLU A 84 -18.60 12.38 5.05
CA GLU A 84 -18.41 13.19 6.26
C GLU A 84 -18.58 12.34 7.52
N GLY A 85 -19.58 11.48 7.57
CA GLY A 85 -19.77 10.53 8.68
C GLY A 85 -18.60 9.54 8.81
N ASN A 86 -18.10 9.01 7.69
CA ASN A 86 -16.94 8.12 7.67
C ASN A 86 -15.68 8.83 8.15
N LEU A 87 -15.43 10.05 7.67
CA LEU A 87 -14.26 10.83 8.08
C LEU A 87 -14.27 11.10 9.59
N ALA A 88 -15.43 11.48 10.15
CA ALA A 88 -15.58 11.66 11.59
C ALA A 88 -15.29 10.36 12.38
N ALA A 89 -15.79 9.21 11.90
CA ALA A 89 -15.53 7.91 12.52
C ALA A 89 -14.04 7.53 12.45
N ILE A 90 -13.38 7.79 11.30
CA ILE A 90 -11.95 7.56 11.11
C ILE A 90 -11.13 8.42 12.07
N THR A 91 -11.42 9.72 12.16
CA THR A 91 -10.73 10.63 13.10
C THR A 91 -10.90 10.19 14.55
N GLN A 92 -12.10 9.74 14.93
CA GLN A 92 -12.33 9.19 16.27
C GLN A 92 -11.52 7.92 16.52
N ALA A 93 -11.45 7.01 15.55
CA ALA A 93 -10.67 5.79 15.63
C ALA A 93 -9.16 6.08 15.75
N GLN A 94 -8.64 7.02 14.97
CA GLN A 94 -7.25 7.49 15.04
C GLN A 94 -6.90 8.03 16.43
N ALA A 95 -7.77 8.86 17.01
CA ALA A 95 -7.56 9.43 18.34
C ALA A 95 -7.63 8.37 19.47
N ALA A 96 -8.42 7.32 19.28
CA ALA A 96 -8.62 6.27 20.28
C ALA A 96 -7.63 5.10 20.15
N TYR A 97 -7.02 4.91 18.98
CA TYR A 97 -6.16 3.78 18.69
C TYR A 97 -4.83 3.89 19.43
N VAL A 98 -4.44 2.78 20.07
CA VAL A 98 -3.15 2.65 20.75
C VAL A 98 -2.46 1.42 20.17
N PRO A 99 -1.31 1.56 19.51
CA PRO A 99 -0.53 0.43 19.02
C PRO A 99 -0.19 -0.54 20.15
N CYS A 100 -0.25 -1.84 19.86
CA CYS A 100 0.23 -2.87 20.78
C CYS A 100 1.73 -3.10 20.55
N ASP A 101 2.55 -2.14 20.96
CA ASP A 101 4.01 -2.21 20.89
C ASP A 101 4.66 -2.09 22.27
N THR A 102 5.96 -2.40 22.35
CA THR A 102 6.73 -2.42 23.59
C THR A 102 6.65 -1.11 24.36
N GLU A 103 6.66 0.03 23.68
CA GLU A 103 6.61 1.35 24.29
C GLU A 103 5.25 1.59 24.98
N HIS A 104 4.15 1.39 24.25
CA HIS A 104 2.80 1.58 24.79
C HIS A 104 2.42 0.54 25.84
N ILE A 105 2.92 -0.69 25.71
CA ILE A 105 2.78 -1.73 26.73
C ILE A 105 3.50 -1.27 28.00
N ASN A 106 4.78 -0.90 27.91
CA ASN A 106 5.57 -0.44 29.06
C ASN A 106 4.94 0.78 29.75
N ALA A 107 4.36 1.72 28.98
CA ALA A 107 3.65 2.87 29.52
C ALA A 107 2.39 2.49 30.34
N ARG A 108 1.77 1.34 30.04
CA ARG A 108 0.63 0.80 30.81
C ARG A 108 1.05 -0.07 32.00
N LEU A 109 2.29 -0.57 32.00
CA LEU A 109 2.81 -1.36 33.12
C LEU A 109 3.01 -0.47 34.35
N GLY A 110 2.63 -0.99 35.52
CA GLY A 110 2.81 -0.28 36.78
C GLY A 110 4.28 -0.18 37.20
N LYS A 111 4.56 0.63 38.23
CA LYS A 111 5.92 0.85 38.78
C LYS A 111 6.68 -0.43 39.14
N ALA A 112 5.98 -1.53 39.42
CA ALA A 112 6.58 -2.84 39.70
C ALA A 112 7.46 -3.38 38.55
N PHE A 113 7.24 -2.91 37.31
CA PHE A 113 7.97 -3.37 36.12
C PHE A 113 9.19 -2.49 35.77
N ALA A 114 9.39 -1.34 36.43
CA ALA A 114 10.37 -0.31 36.03
C ALA A 114 11.85 -0.74 36.10
N GLY A 115 12.16 -1.90 36.67
CA GLY A 115 13.51 -2.47 36.73
C GLY A 115 13.59 -3.91 36.20
N LEU A 116 12.55 -4.40 35.53
CA LEU A 116 12.54 -5.73 34.95
C LEU A 116 12.94 -5.68 33.47
N PRO A 117 13.55 -6.76 32.93
CA PRO A 117 13.82 -6.87 31.49
C PRO A 117 12.51 -7.16 30.75
N THR A 118 11.72 -6.12 30.48
CA THR A 118 10.40 -6.27 29.84
C THR A 118 10.48 -6.68 28.38
N ASP A 119 11.63 -6.50 27.74
CA ASP A 119 11.99 -7.05 26.43
C ASP A 119 11.90 -8.58 26.39
N GLN A 120 12.21 -9.25 27.49
CA GLN A 120 12.13 -10.71 27.60
C GLN A 120 10.70 -11.22 27.85
N LEU A 121 9.76 -10.31 28.12
CA LEU A 121 8.35 -10.64 28.36
C LEU A 121 7.51 -10.55 27.08
N GLU A 122 8.09 -10.10 25.97
CA GLU A 122 7.39 -9.93 24.71
C GLU A 122 6.88 -11.28 24.20
N ASN A 123 5.56 -11.38 24.00
CA ASN A 123 4.98 -12.50 23.29
C ASN A 123 5.22 -12.29 21.78
N THR A 124 6.32 -12.84 21.29
CA THR A 124 6.72 -12.74 19.88
C THR A 124 5.61 -13.21 18.93
N GLN A 125 4.75 -14.15 19.34
CA GLN A 125 3.62 -14.60 18.52
C GLN A 125 2.60 -13.48 18.27
N VAL A 126 2.37 -12.59 19.24
CA VAL A 126 1.45 -11.45 19.07
C VAL A 126 2.02 -10.49 18.04
N ALA A 127 3.31 -10.17 18.12
CA ALA A 127 3.97 -9.30 17.15
C ALA A 127 3.91 -9.88 15.72
N LEU A 128 4.14 -11.20 15.58
CA LEU A 128 4.04 -11.90 14.30
C LEU A 128 2.64 -11.82 13.68
N VAL A 129 1.59 -11.95 14.48
CA VAL A 129 0.20 -11.84 13.99
C VAL A 129 -0.06 -10.47 13.37
N PHE A 130 0.42 -9.39 13.99
CA PHE A 130 0.30 -8.03 13.42
C PHE A 130 1.10 -7.83 12.13
N LEU A 131 2.12 -8.65 11.88
CA LEU A 131 2.86 -8.66 10.62
C LEU A 131 2.21 -9.58 9.56
N GLY A 132 1.08 -10.22 9.87
CA GLY A 132 0.44 -11.20 8.98
C GLY A 132 1.14 -12.56 8.96
N ILE A 133 2.04 -12.82 9.90
CA ILE A 133 2.81 -14.06 9.98
C ILE A 133 2.03 -15.04 10.87
N ASN A 134 1.32 -15.97 10.22
CA ASN A 134 0.68 -17.09 10.89
C ASN A 134 1.69 -18.23 11.13
N GLU A 135 1.29 -19.26 11.90
CA GLU A 135 2.16 -20.40 12.24
C GLU A 135 2.71 -21.11 11.00
N ASP A 136 1.92 -21.22 9.93
CA ASP A 136 2.36 -21.90 8.71
C ASP A 136 3.44 -21.11 7.95
N LEU A 137 3.24 -19.80 7.78
CA LEU A 137 4.24 -18.92 7.20
C LEU A 137 5.49 -18.87 8.07
N GLN A 138 5.35 -18.79 9.40
CA GLN A 138 6.49 -18.80 10.31
C GLN A 138 7.37 -20.05 10.13
N ARG A 139 6.76 -21.23 9.99
CA ARG A 139 7.51 -22.47 9.71
C ARG A 139 8.30 -22.38 8.39
N ARG A 140 7.72 -21.78 7.36
CA ARG A 140 8.37 -21.62 6.04
C ARG A 140 9.49 -20.58 6.09
N LEU A 141 9.31 -19.46 6.78
CA LEU A 141 10.38 -18.48 7.02
C LEU A 141 11.59 -19.11 7.72
N VAL A 142 11.39 -19.98 8.72
CA VAL A 142 12.48 -20.71 9.38
C VAL A 142 13.24 -21.63 8.41
N GLN A 143 12.53 -22.27 7.48
CA GLN A 143 13.16 -23.11 6.44
C GLN A 143 13.97 -22.26 5.46
N HIS A 144 13.38 -21.16 4.97
CA HIS A 144 14.04 -20.24 4.04
C HIS A 144 15.25 -19.53 4.66
N GLU A 145 15.30 -19.34 5.98
CA GLU A 145 16.47 -18.78 6.68
C GLU A 145 17.71 -19.66 6.53
N GLN A 146 17.54 -20.98 6.49
CA GLN A 146 18.65 -21.90 6.24
C GLN A 146 19.18 -21.72 4.82
N TRP A 147 18.29 -21.71 3.82
CA TRP A 147 18.63 -21.45 2.42
C TRP A 147 19.32 -20.09 2.22
N ALA A 148 18.84 -19.03 2.87
CA ALA A 148 19.41 -17.69 2.76
C ALA A 148 20.85 -17.59 3.28
N ARG A 149 21.23 -18.44 4.24
CA ARG A 149 22.57 -18.49 4.85
C ARG A 149 23.56 -19.39 4.12
N GLU A 150 23.08 -20.29 3.25
CA GLU A 150 23.98 -21.11 2.44
C GLU A 150 24.87 -20.22 1.56
N PRO A 151 26.12 -20.61 1.29
CA PRO A 151 26.98 -19.85 0.39
C PRO A 151 26.37 -19.73 -1.00
N TYR A 152 26.38 -18.53 -1.56
CA TYR A 152 25.96 -18.22 -2.92
C TYR A 152 26.94 -17.25 -3.57
N GLU A 153 27.00 -17.26 -4.89
CA GLU A 153 27.80 -16.30 -5.64
C GLU A 153 27.14 -14.92 -5.61
N ARG A 154 27.90 -13.91 -5.18
CA ARG A 154 27.45 -12.51 -5.12
C ARG A 154 28.09 -11.69 -6.22
N SER A 155 27.32 -10.74 -6.74
CA SER A 155 27.82 -9.79 -7.75
C SER A 155 29.07 -9.06 -7.27
N GLN A 156 30.14 -9.15 -8.05
CA GLN A 156 31.37 -8.38 -7.83
C GLN A 156 31.37 -7.04 -8.55
N ARG A 157 30.24 -6.61 -9.13
CA ARG A 157 30.14 -5.32 -9.83
C ARG A 157 30.25 -4.16 -8.84
N TYR A 158 30.98 -3.12 -9.23
CA TYR A 158 31.12 -1.86 -8.46
C TYR A 158 31.37 -2.04 -6.95
N PRO A 159 32.35 -2.85 -6.52
CA PRO A 159 32.57 -3.16 -5.11
C PRO A 159 32.78 -1.90 -4.25
N GLU A 160 33.29 -0.83 -4.83
CA GLU A 160 33.44 0.49 -4.21
C GLU A 160 32.11 1.12 -3.72
N ASN A 161 30.97 0.69 -4.28
CA ASN A 161 29.66 1.21 -3.91
C ASN A 161 29.05 0.52 -2.67
N LEU A 162 29.63 -0.59 -2.18
CA LEU A 162 29.16 -1.31 -0.98
C LEU A 162 29.51 -0.53 0.29
N THR A 163 28.80 0.56 0.54
CA THR A 163 29.14 1.54 1.58
C THR A 163 28.19 1.53 2.77
N LEU A 164 27.01 0.93 2.63
CA LEU A 164 25.95 0.95 3.63
C LEU A 164 25.81 -0.42 4.29
N ARG A 165 25.71 -0.50 5.61
CA ARG A 165 25.58 -1.76 6.36
C ARG A 165 24.15 -1.93 6.87
N ALA A 166 23.50 -3.02 6.47
CA ALA A 166 22.20 -3.45 7.01
C ALA A 166 22.35 -4.05 8.42
N SER A 167 21.24 -4.15 9.15
CA SER A 167 21.16 -4.70 10.50
C SER A 167 21.66 -6.14 10.61
N ASN A 168 21.49 -6.95 9.55
CA ASN A 168 22.05 -8.31 9.45
C ASN A 168 23.54 -8.35 9.07
N GLY A 169 24.18 -7.19 8.91
CA GLY A 169 25.61 -7.06 8.56
C GLY A 169 25.90 -7.02 7.06
N THR A 170 24.91 -7.24 6.20
CA THR A 170 25.09 -7.23 4.73
C THR A 170 25.41 -5.81 4.24
N MET A 171 26.43 -5.66 3.40
CA MET A 171 26.75 -4.40 2.74
C MET A 171 25.85 -4.19 1.50
N MET A 172 25.29 -3.00 1.37
CA MET A 172 24.33 -2.56 0.34
C MET A 172 24.89 -1.39 -0.47
N ARG A 173 24.41 -1.22 -1.71
CA ARG A 173 24.92 -0.18 -2.64
C ARG A 173 24.16 1.13 -2.56
N SER A 174 22.87 1.08 -2.27
CA SER A 174 22.02 2.27 -2.22
C SER A 174 21.22 2.37 -0.93
N LYS A 175 20.78 3.59 -0.61
CA LYS A 175 19.91 3.85 0.54
C LYS A 175 18.57 3.13 0.41
N SER A 176 18.03 3.04 -0.81
CA SER A 176 16.76 2.35 -1.08
C SER A 176 16.90 0.84 -0.89
N GLU A 177 18.00 0.22 -1.34
CA GLU A 177 18.29 -1.20 -1.05
C GLU A 177 18.45 -1.46 0.45
N LEU A 178 19.17 -0.58 1.16
CA LEU A 178 19.26 -0.67 2.62
C LEU A 178 17.86 -0.62 3.25
N LEU A 179 17.00 0.30 2.79
CA LEU A 179 15.65 0.43 3.30
C LEU A 179 14.83 -0.84 3.05
N ILE A 180 14.85 -1.38 1.83
CA ILE A 180 14.17 -2.64 1.47
C ILE A 180 14.67 -3.78 2.35
N ALA A 181 15.99 -3.89 2.56
CA ALA A 181 16.59 -4.90 3.41
C ALA A 181 16.12 -4.80 4.87
N GLU A 182 16.06 -3.60 5.45
CA GLU A 182 15.53 -3.41 6.80
C GLU A 182 14.03 -3.76 6.88
N ARG A 183 13.26 -3.51 5.83
CA ARG A 183 11.84 -3.92 5.78
C ARG A 183 11.70 -5.44 5.67
N LEU A 184 12.49 -6.10 4.82
CA LEU A 184 12.53 -7.57 4.75
C LEU A 184 12.89 -8.17 6.11
N ALA A 185 13.90 -7.63 6.79
CA ALA A 185 14.28 -8.04 8.14
C ALA A 185 13.14 -7.86 9.15
N ARG A 186 12.42 -6.73 9.10
CA ARG A 186 11.24 -6.48 9.95
C ARG A 186 10.15 -7.53 9.77
N PHE A 187 9.90 -7.98 8.54
CA PHE A 187 8.93 -9.05 8.23
C PHE A 187 9.52 -10.46 8.34
N GLN A 188 10.76 -10.59 8.84
CA GLN A 188 11.48 -11.86 8.96
C GLN A 188 11.57 -12.63 7.64
N VAL A 189 11.56 -11.93 6.50
CA VAL A 189 11.65 -12.53 5.18
C VAL A 189 13.12 -12.81 4.85
N PRO A 190 13.53 -14.09 4.70
CA PRO A 190 14.88 -14.42 4.33
C PRO A 190 15.13 -14.08 2.86
N TYR A 191 16.32 -13.59 2.56
CA TYR A 191 16.71 -13.20 1.21
C TYR A 191 18.20 -13.40 0.98
N ARG A 192 18.57 -13.48 -0.29
CA ARG A 192 19.95 -13.33 -0.76
C ARG A 192 20.08 -12.04 -1.54
N TYR A 193 21.15 -11.28 -1.30
CA TYR A 193 21.34 -9.96 -1.89
C TYR A 193 22.37 -10.00 -3.02
N GLU A 194 21.97 -9.55 -4.21
CA GLU A 194 22.73 -9.63 -5.44
C GLU A 194 23.29 -11.03 -5.74
N GLN A 195 22.46 -12.07 -5.57
CA GLN A 195 22.82 -13.42 -5.99
C GLN A 195 23.01 -13.46 -7.51
N VAL A 196 24.16 -13.96 -7.97
CA VAL A 196 24.42 -14.18 -9.39
C VAL A 196 23.60 -15.38 -9.87
N ILE A 197 22.87 -15.18 -10.96
CA ILE A 197 22.08 -16.20 -11.64
C ILE A 197 22.40 -16.19 -13.14
N MET A 198 22.35 -17.38 -13.75
CA MET A 198 22.54 -17.54 -15.19
C MET A 198 21.20 -17.50 -15.91
N VAL A 199 20.97 -16.45 -16.71
CA VAL A 199 19.72 -16.21 -17.43
C VAL A 199 20.02 -16.03 -18.91
N GLY A 200 19.57 -16.96 -19.75
CA GLY A 200 19.79 -16.89 -21.20
C GLY A 200 21.28 -16.88 -21.60
N GLY A 201 22.16 -17.47 -20.78
CA GLY A 201 23.61 -17.45 -20.98
C GLY A 201 24.31 -16.18 -20.47
N CYS A 202 23.59 -15.26 -19.83
CA CYS A 202 24.13 -14.06 -19.22
C CYS A 202 24.14 -14.17 -17.68
N GLU A 203 25.21 -13.70 -17.06
CA GLU A 203 25.25 -13.46 -15.61
C GLU A 203 24.41 -12.22 -15.27
N MET A 204 23.37 -12.46 -14.48
CA MET A 204 22.46 -11.45 -13.96
C MET A 204 22.51 -11.47 -12.44
N ALA A 205 22.28 -10.33 -11.79
CA ALA A 205 22.22 -10.23 -10.34
C ALA A 205 21.02 -9.36 -9.98
N PRO A 206 19.83 -9.95 -9.73
CA PRO A 206 18.70 -9.23 -9.16
C PRO A 206 19.06 -8.66 -7.79
N ASP A 207 18.48 -7.51 -7.42
CA ASP A 207 18.80 -6.88 -6.14
C ASP A 207 18.51 -7.81 -4.96
N PHE A 208 17.36 -8.48 -4.96
CA PHE A 208 16.99 -9.46 -3.95
C PHE A 208 16.49 -10.76 -4.58
N THR A 209 16.94 -11.88 -4.03
CA THR A 209 16.51 -13.23 -4.38
C THR A 209 15.84 -13.87 -3.18
N PHE A 210 14.72 -14.55 -3.42
CA PHE A 210 13.91 -15.27 -2.44
C PHE A 210 13.67 -16.70 -2.91
N GLN A 211 13.30 -17.59 -2.00
CA GLN A 211 12.85 -18.94 -2.31
C GLN A 211 11.37 -19.07 -1.96
N ASP A 212 10.57 -19.63 -2.86
CA ASP A 212 9.15 -19.87 -2.62
C ASP A 212 8.90 -21.18 -1.84
N ARG A 213 7.63 -21.47 -1.55
CA ARG A 213 7.20 -22.70 -0.86
C ARG A 213 7.56 -24.01 -1.56
N ASN A 214 7.86 -23.98 -2.87
CA ASN A 214 8.22 -25.15 -3.67
C ASN A 214 9.75 -25.30 -3.79
N GLY A 215 10.53 -24.38 -3.21
CA GLY A 215 11.98 -24.32 -3.36
C GLY A 215 12.45 -23.53 -4.59
N ASP A 216 11.52 -22.96 -5.34
CA ASP A 216 11.78 -22.21 -6.56
C ASP A 216 12.20 -20.78 -6.24
N GLU A 217 13.27 -20.28 -6.88
CA GLU A 217 13.71 -18.89 -6.69
C GLU A 217 12.79 -17.88 -7.39
N PHE A 218 12.58 -16.73 -6.77
CA PHE A 218 11.97 -15.56 -7.38
C PHE A 218 12.67 -14.29 -6.91
N TYR A 219 12.48 -13.21 -7.64
CA TYR A 219 13.40 -12.08 -7.61
C TYR A 219 12.67 -10.75 -7.40
N LEU A 220 13.33 -9.79 -6.78
CA LEU A 220 12.92 -8.40 -6.74
C LEU A 220 14.04 -7.52 -7.29
N GLU A 221 13.65 -6.61 -8.18
CA GLU A 221 14.51 -5.58 -8.76
C GLU A 221 13.93 -4.20 -8.40
N PHE A 222 14.77 -3.35 -7.83
CA PHE A 222 14.48 -1.97 -7.50
C PHE A 222 14.89 -1.02 -8.63
N CYS A 223 13.90 -0.33 -9.17
CA CYS A 223 14.01 0.58 -10.30
C CYS A 223 14.06 2.03 -9.80
N GLY A 224 15.24 2.48 -9.38
CA GLY A 224 15.42 3.76 -8.69
C GLY A 224 15.63 5.00 -9.58
N MET A 225 16.04 4.84 -10.84
CA MET A 225 16.48 5.95 -11.71
C MET A 225 15.68 6.01 -13.03
N MET A 226 14.35 5.93 -12.94
CA MET A 226 13.49 5.92 -14.14
C MET A 226 13.44 7.25 -14.91
N ASP A 227 13.96 8.32 -14.32
CA ASP A 227 14.11 9.63 -14.97
C ASP A 227 15.39 9.75 -15.82
N ASP A 228 16.33 8.80 -15.69
CA ASP A 228 17.55 8.74 -16.51
C ASP A 228 17.31 7.84 -17.74
N PRO A 229 17.30 8.41 -18.97
CA PRO A 229 17.06 7.65 -20.20
C PRO A 229 18.07 6.50 -20.41
N GLY A 230 19.33 6.70 -20.04
CA GLY A 230 20.37 5.68 -20.20
C GLY A 230 20.16 4.51 -19.24
N TYR A 231 19.77 4.79 -18.00
CA TYR A 231 19.37 3.75 -17.04
C TYR A 231 18.14 2.99 -17.54
N VAL A 232 17.14 3.69 -18.07
CA VAL A 232 15.90 3.09 -18.59
C VAL A 232 16.18 2.13 -19.75
N GLU A 233 17.07 2.47 -20.68
CA GLU A 233 17.47 1.57 -21.78
C GLU A 233 18.20 0.33 -21.26
N GLY A 234 19.11 0.49 -20.30
CA GLY A 234 19.78 -0.61 -19.62
C GLY A 234 18.78 -1.54 -18.92
N PHE A 235 17.85 -0.98 -18.17
CA PHE A 235 16.78 -1.72 -17.48
C PHE A 235 15.89 -2.48 -18.47
N LYS A 236 15.45 -1.85 -19.57
CA LYS A 236 14.67 -2.52 -20.63
C LYS A 236 15.42 -3.72 -21.21
N SER A 237 16.71 -3.57 -21.45
CA SER A 237 17.57 -4.64 -21.96
C SER A 237 17.69 -5.79 -20.97
N ARG A 238 17.95 -5.51 -19.68
CA ARG A 238 17.97 -6.53 -18.60
C ARG A 238 16.63 -7.25 -18.48
N ARG A 239 15.53 -6.49 -18.48
CA ARG A 239 14.18 -7.03 -18.43
C ARG A 239 13.90 -7.98 -19.59
N GLN A 240 14.31 -7.63 -20.81
CA GLN A 240 14.13 -8.50 -21.98
C GLN A 240 14.87 -9.84 -21.81
N ILE A 241 16.07 -9.84 -21.22
CA ILE A 241 16.84 -11.07 -20.94
C ILE A 241 16.06 -11.97 -19.97
N TYR A 242 15.53 -11.41 -18.88
CA TYR A 242 14.69 -12.15 -17.93
C TYR A 242 13.43 -12.72 -18.60
N GLU A 243 12.70 -11.89 -19.34
CA GLU A 243 11.44 -12.29 -19.98
C GLU A 243 11.65 -13.37 -21.04
N ASN A 244 12.73 -13.29 -21.83
CA ASN A 244 13.10 -14.31 -22.80
C ASN A 244 13.42 -15.67 -22.15
N ALA A 245 13.84 -15.66 -20.89
CA ALA A 245 14.08 -16.86 -20.09
C ALA A 245 12.84 -17.31 -19.28
N GLY A 246 11.68 -16.67 -19.46
CA GLY A 246 10.45 -16.98 -18.73
C GLY A 246 10.38 -16.40 -17.30
N ILE A 247 11.35 -15.56 -16.92
CA ILE A 247 11.36 -14.83 -15.65
C ILE A 247 10.62 -13.51 -15.88
N CYS A 248 9.30 -13.55 -15.72
CA CYS A 248 8.43 -12.41 -16.00
C CYS A 248 7.74 -11.85 -14.74
N ALA A 249 7.23 -10.63 -14.85
CA ALA A 249 6.58 -9.91 -13.75
C ALA A 249 5.35 -10.62 -13.15
N TRP A 250 4.63 -11.41 -13.96
CA TRP A 250 3.49 -12.21 -13.51
C TRP A 250 3.88 -13.55 -12.88
N ASN A 251 5.16 -13.95 -12.97
CA ASN A 251 5.61 -15.28 -12.59
C ASN A 251 6.70 -15.27 -11.51
N ARG A 252 7.91 -14.74 -11.78
CA ARG A 252 9.08 -14.88 -10.89
C ARG A 252 9.85 -13.58 -10.63
N MET A 253 9.42 -12.46 -11.20
CA MET A 253 10.07 -11.16 -11.01
C MET A 253 9.11 -10.15 -10.39
N ILE A 254 9.58 -9.40 -9.40
CA ILE A 254 8.87 -8.29 -8.78
C ILE A 254 9.66 -7.03 -9.07
N TYR A 255 9.03 -6.04 -9.69
CA TYR A 255 9.63 -4.73 -9.89
C TYR A 255 9.07 -3.75 -8.88
N LEU A 256 9.96 -3.00 -8.24
CA LEU A 256 9.64 -1.95 -7.30
C LEU A 256 10.21 -0.64 -7.82
N PHE A 257 9.34 0.34 -8.10
CA PHE A 257 9.73 1.59 -8.76
C PHE A 257 9.78 2.73 -7.73
N ALA A 258 10.82 3.56 -7.80
CA ALA A 258 10.84 4.81 -7.06
C ALA A 258 9.88 5.84 -7.69
N THR A 259 9.32 6.71 -6.86
CA THR A 259 8.59 7.90 -7.30
C THR A 259 9.45 9.12 -7.03
N GLY A 260 9.97 9.78 -8.07
CA GLY A 260 10.83 10.97 -7.90
C GLY A 260 12.12 10.71 -7.13
N ASN A 261 12.76 9.56 -7.35
CA ASN A 261 13.95 9.04 -6.64
C ASN A 261 13.75 8.64 -5.16
N GLU A 262 12.55 8.78 -4.62
CA GLU A 262 12.21 8.33 -3.27
C GLU A 262 11.31 7.09 -3.34
N ILE A 263 11.38 6.26 -2.30
CA ILE A 263 10.53 5.08 -2.15
C ILE A 263 9.75 5.20 -0.85
N ASP A 264 8.43 4.99 -0.91
CA ASP A 264 7.59 4.97 0.28
C ASP A 264 7.80 3.65 1.03
N LEU A 265 7.96 3.75 2.34
CA LEU A 265 8.00 2.61 3.25
C LEU A 265 6.71 1.77 3.17
N GLU A 266 5.57 2.44 2.99
CA GLU A 266 4.28 1.78 2.86
C GLU A 266 4.24 0.94 1.57
N ASP A 267 4.79 1.44 0.46
CA ASP A 267 4.87 0.68 -0.80
C ASP A 267 5.75 -0.57 -0.67
N ILE A 268 6.88 -0.47 0.04
CA ILE A 268 7.76 -1.62 0.33
C ILE A 268 6.98 -2.66 1.16
N ASP A 269 6.33 -2.22 2.24
CA ASP A 269 5.56 -3.09 3.13
C ASP A 269 4.45 -3.81 2.36
N GLU A 270 3.72 -3.10 1.50
CA GLU A 270 2.68 -3.68 0.67
C GLU A 270 3.24 -4.73 -0.29
N VAL A 271 4.38 -4.47 -0.93
CA VAL A 271 5.02 -5.46 -1.82
C VAL A 271 5.45 -6.70 -1.03
N ILE A 272 6.04 -6.54 0.15
CA ILE A 272 6.43 -7.66 1.00
C ILE A 272 5.20 -8.49 1.38
N GLN A 273 4.17 -7.85 1.93
CA GLN A 273 2.98 -8.54 2.43
C GLN A 273 2.10 -9.15 1.33
N LYS A 274 1.93 -8.46 0.19
CA LYS A 274 0.98 -8.87 -0.86
C LYS A 274 1.64 -9.68 -1.98
N LYS A 275 2.95 -9.54 -2.20
CA LYS A 275 3.64 -10.20 -3.33
C LYS A 275 4.71 -11.20 -2.90
N ILE A 276 5.40 -10.98 -1.77
CA ILE A 276 6.51 -11.84 -1.33
C ILE A 276 6.02 -12.89 -0.34
N MET A 277 5.50 -12.48 0.82
CA MET A 277 5.03 -13.38 1.89
C MET A 277 4.00 -14.43 1.45
N PRO A 278 3.11 -14.17 0.48
CA PRO A 278 2.20 -15.21 -0.01
C PRO A 278 2.90 -16.29 -0.85
N ARG A 279 4.12 -16.05 -1.34
CA ARG A 279 4.89 -17.02 -2.15
C ARG A 279 5.78 -17.92 -1.30
N LEU A 280 6.47 -17.31 -0.32
CA LEU A 280 7.16 -18.01 0.76
C LEU A 280 6.16 -18.99 1.38
#